data_AF-A0A958YU13-F1
#
_entry.id   AF-A0A958YU13-F1
#
_cell.length_a   1.000
_cell.length_b   1.000
_cell.length_c   1.000
_cell.angle_alpha   90.00
_cell.angle_beta   90.00
_cell.angle_gamma   90.00
#
_symmetry.space_group_name_H-M   'P 1'
#
loop_
_entity.id
_entity.type
_entity.pdbx_description
1 polymer ?
#
loop_
_entity_poly.entity_id
_entity_poly.type
_entity_poly.pdbx_seq_one_letter_code
_entity_poly.pdbx_strand_id
1 'polypeptide(L)'
;MLPKTVLDLVNQPFGRNEICEYRNPEIQLRNLEPDIRKAGLGFIFARIAILSGFKGEIPDINKEDITDLLLTRFQTISLNELNFAFKIDRHGYHGEPTQHYQLFNAEYVAKVLNKYLEYKDGVRQRRF
;
A
#
# COMPACT_ATOMS: atom_id res chain seq x y z
N MET A 1 12.89 -9.99 -14.35
CA MET A 1 13.52 -8.77 -13.78
C MET A 1 12.45 -7.70 -13.70
N LEU A 2 12.27 -7.01 -12.56
CA LEU A 2 11.26 -5.94 -12.46
C LEU A 2 11.69 -4.72 -13.29
N PRO A 3 10.76 -4.02 -13.97
CA PRO A 3 11.08 -2.80 -14.70
C PRO A 3 11.66 -1.74 -13.74
N LYS A 4 12.68 -1.00 -14.19
CA LYS A 4 13.29 0.09 -13.41
C LYS A 4 12.23 1.11 -12.94
N THR A 5 11.31 1.46 -13.83
CA THR A 5 10.16 2.34 -13.55
C THR A 5 9.35 1.90 -12.33
N VAL A 6 9.12 0.59 -12.17
CA VAL A 6 8.37 0.05 -11.02
C VAL A 6 9.16 0.24 -9.73
N LEU A 7 10.46 -0.05 -9.75
CA LEU A 7 11.31 0.14 -8.58
C LEU A 7 11.40 1.62 -8.17
N ASP A 8 11.49 2.51 -9.15
CA ASP A 8 11.53 3.96 -8.90
C ASP A 8 10.22 4.44 -8.26
N LEU A 9 9.06 4.01 -8.77
CA LEU A 9 7.73 4.34 -8.22
C LEU A 9 7.50 3.80 -6.81
N VAL A 10 8.00 2.59 -6.50
CA VAL A 10 7.81 1.96 -5.18
C VAL A 10 8.75 2.55 -4.12
N ASN A 11 9.98 2.90 -4.52
CA ASN A 11 11.03 3.33 -3.60
C ASN A 11 11.17 4.86 -3.50
N GLN A 12 10.40 5.62 -4.29
CA GLN A 12 10.31 7.06 -4.13
C GLN A 12 10.02 7.41 -2.66
N PRO A 13 10.80 8.31 -2.02
CA PRO A 13 10.57 8.72 -0.64
C PRO A 13 9.11 9.12 -0.41
N PHE A 14 8.55 8.61 0.69
CA PHE A 14 7.19 8.93 1.10
C PHE A 14 7.11 8.93 2.62
N GLY A 15 6.58 10.01 3.18
CA GLY A 15 6.43 10.20 4.61
C GLY A 15 5.54 11.41 4.93
N ARG A 16 5.80 12.07 6.06
CA ARG A 16 4.96 13.17 6.55
C ARG A 16 4.91 14.37 5.59
N ASN A 17 6.04 14.69 4.94
CA ASN A 17 6.11 15.82 4.02
C ASN A 17 5.23 15.54 2.80
N GLU A 18 5.39 14.38 2.18
CA GLU A 18 4.64 13.98 0.98
C GLU A 18 3.13 13.86 1.27
N ILE A 19 2.75 13.36 2.45
CA ILE A 19 1.35 13.33 2.92
C ILE A 19 0.69 14.72 2.86
N CYS A 20 1.46 15.76 3.18
CA CYS A 20 0.96 17.12 3.34
C CYS A 20 1.20 18.02 2.12
N GLU A 21 2.12 17.67 1.21
CA GLU A 21 2.55 18.55 0.11
C GLU A 21 2.14 18.07 -1.27
N TYR A 22 1.99 16.75 -1.50
CA TYR A 22 2.01 16.23 -2.86
C TYR A 22 0.89 15.22 -3.15
N ARG A 23 0.12 15.49 -4.21
CA ARG A 23 -0.68 14.48 -4.91
C ARG A 23 -0.42 14.60 -6.40
N ASN A 24 0.61 13.94 -6.91
CA ASN A 24 0.72 13.74 -8.35
C ASN A 24 -0.31 12.70 -8.79
N PRO A 25 -1.30 13.07 -9.61
CA PRO A 25 -2.31 12.13 -10.07
C PRO A 25 -1.71 10.99 -10.92
N GLU A 26 -0.66 11.24 -11.70
CA GLU A 26 -0.10 10.28 -12.66
C GLU A 26 0.47 9.03 -11.98
N ILE A 27 0.95 9.15 -10.74
CA ILE A 27 1.50 8.03 -9.98
C ILE A 27 0.45 7.28 -9.14
N GLN A 28 -0.81 7.71 -9.18
CA GLN A 28 -1.91 7.03 -8.49
C GLN A 28 -2.25 5.71 -9.16
N LEU A 29 -2.63 4.70 -8.37
CA LEU A 29 -2.95 3.35 -8.87
C LEU A 29 -3.92 3.38 -10.06
N ARG A 30 -4.98 4.20 -10.01
CA ARG A 30 -5.97 4.31 -11.09
C ARG A 30 -5.40 4.82 -12.42
N ASN A 31 -4.32 5.59 -12.39
CA ASN A 31 -3.74 6.25 -13.56
C ASN A 31 -2.51 5.53 -14.10
N LEU A 32 -1.94 4.58 -13.34
CA LEU A 32 -0.84 3.75 -13.81
C LEU A 32 -1.29 2.81 -14.94
N GLU A 33 -0.38 2.55 -15.88
CA GLU A 33 -0.55 1.49 -16.86
C GLU A 33 -0.80 0.13 -16.16
N PRO A 34 -1.70 -0.72 -16.68
CA PRO A 34 -2.07 -1.98 -16.02
C PRO A 34 -0.88 -2.88 -15.67
N ASP A 35 0.11 -2.98 -16.57
CA ASP A 35 1.27 -3.84 -16.36
C ASP A 35 2.21 -3.29 -15.28
N ILE A 36 2.46 -1.97 -15.29
CA ILE A 36 3.25 -1.29 -14.25
C ILE A 36 2.57 -1.43 -12.89
N ARG A 37 1.25 -1.22 -12.84
CA ARG A 37 0.45 -1.40 -11.62
C ARG A 37 0.54 -2.84 -11.11
N LYS A 38 0.30 -3.83 -11.98
CA LYS A 38 0.34 -5.26 -11.62
C LYS A 38 1.70 -5.66 -11.08
N ALA A 39 2.80 -5.26 -11.74
CA ALA A 39 4.15 -5.56 -11.28
C ALA A 39 4.47 -4.86 -9.94
N GLY A 40 4.05 -3.60 -9.78
CA GLY A 40 4.23 -2.85 -8.54
C GLY A 40 3.49 -3.46 -7.35
N LEU A 41 2.21 -3.78 -7.53
CA LEU A 41 1.40 -4.46 -6.50
C LEU A 41 1.98 -5.83 -6.14
N GLY A 42 2.34 -6.63 -7.14
CA GLY A 42 2.96 -7.94 -6.92
C GLY A 42 4.26 -7.85 -6.12
N PHE A 43 5.13 -6.88 -6.45
CA PHE A 43 6.37 -6.64 -5.70
C PHE A 43 6.10 -6.20 -4.25
N ILE A 44 5.19 -5.24 -4.06
CA ILE A 44 4.83 -4.73 -2.73
C ILE A 44 4.26 -5.86 -1.86
N PHE A 45 3.28 -6.60 -2.36
CA PHE A 45 2.62 -7.64 -1.57
C PHE A 45 3.51 -8.85 -1.31
N ALA A 46 4.36 -9.26 -2.25
CA ALA A 46 5.36 -10.29 -1.99
C ALA A 46 6.31 -9.87 -0.87
N ARG A 47 6.78 -8.61 -0.88
CA ARG A 47 7.65 -8.08 0.17
C ARG A 47 6.93 -7.99 1.52
N ILE A 48 5.67 -7.53 1.55
CA ILE A 48 4.88 -7.44 2.79
C ILE A 48 4.61 -8.83 3.35
N ALA A 49 4.23 -9.81 2.52
CA ALA A 49 3.99 -11.18 2.95
C ALA A 49 5.21 -11.74 3.69
N ILE A 50 6.42 -11.56 3.13
CA ILE A 50 7.67 -11.95 3.76
C ILE A 50 7.89 -11.19 5.08
N LEU A 51 7.76 -9.86 5.08
CA LEU A 51 8.03 -9.02 6.25
C LEU A 51 7.04 -9.20 7.40
N SER A 52 5.81 -9.64 7.10
CA SER A 52 4.78 -9.94 8.09
C SER A 52 4.84 -11.39 8.57
N GLY A 53 5.74 -12.22 8.02
CA GLY A 53 5.81 -13.65 8.39
C GLY A 53 4.63 -14.47 7.87
N PHE A 54 3.97 -14.02 6.80
CA PHE A 54 2.96 -14.81 6.08
C PHE A 54 3.65 -16.03 5.45
N LYS A 55 3.05 -17.21 5.64
CA LYS A 55 3.58 -18.47 5.10
C LYS A 55 2.75 -18.92 3.91
N GLY A 56 3.43 -19.32 2.84
CA GLY A 56 2.80 -19.85 1.64
C GLY A 56 2.51 -18.78 0.59
N GLU A 57 1.66 -19.14 -0.36
CA GLU A 57 1.28 -18.28 -1.47
C GLU A 57 -0.01 -17.53 -1.17
N ILE A 58 -0.12 -16.31 -1.70
CA ILE A 58 -1.39 -15.60 -1.74
C ILE A 58 -2.23 -16.26 -2.86
N PRO A 59 -3.42 -16.81 -2.57
CA PRO A 59 -4.29 -17.38 -3.61
C PRO A 59 -4.68 -16.34 -4.66
N ASP A 60 -4.86 -16.75 -5.92
CA ASP A 60 -5.19 -15.83 -7.01
C ASP A 60 -6.50 -15.07 -6.78
N ILE A 61 -7.51 -15.73 -6.23
CA ILE A 61 -8.78 -15.08 -5.84
C ILE A 61 -8.56 -13.91 -4.86
N ASN A 62 -7.62 -14.03 -3.92
CA ASN A 62 -7.30 -12.95 -3.00
C ASN A 62 -6.53 -11.82 -3.71
N LYS A 63 -5.67 -12.14 -4.69
CA LYS A 63 -4.96 -11.13 -5.48
C LYS A 63 -5.93 -10.30 -6.32
N GLU A 64 -6.92 -10.95 -6.92
CA GLU A 64 -7.98 -10.31 -7.70
C GLU A 64 -8.84 -9.40 -6.82
N ASP A 65 -9.34 -9.92 -5.69
CA ASP A 65 -10.17 -9.18 -4.73
C ASP A 65 -9.43 -7.98 -4.12
N ILE A 66 -8.14 -8.15 -3.77
CA ILE A 66 -7.30 -7.04 -3.32
C ILE A 66 -7.14 -5.98 -4.42
N THR A 67 -6.96 -6.41 -5.67
CA THR A 67 -6.80 -5.47 -6.79
C THR A 67 -8.09 -4.68 -7.03
N ASP A 68 -9.26 -5.33 -6.97
CA ASP A 68 -10.56 -4.67 -7.07
C ASP A 68 -10.77 -3.67 -5.93
N LEU A 69 -10.52 -4.08 -4.68
CA LEU A 69 -10.56 -3.20 -3.51
C LEU A 69 -9.70 -1.93 -3.71
N LEU A 70 -8.48 -2.11 -4.21
CA LEU A 70 -7.56 -0.99 -4.43
C LEU A 70 -8.06 -0.05 -5.53
N LEU A 71 -8.62 -0.58 -6.61
CA LEU A 71 -9.08 0.21 -7.75
C LEU A 71 -10.47 0.83 -7.55
N THR A 72 -11.26 0.33 -6.61
CA THR A 72 -12.59 0.88 -6.29
C THR A 72 -12.54 1.87 -5.13
N ARG A 73 -11.89 1.51 -4.01
CA ARG A 73 -11.92 2.31 -2.77
C ARG A 73 -10.64 3.13 -2.54
N PHE A 74 -9.48 2.59 -2.88
CA PHE A 74 -8.17 3.20 -2.57
C PHE A 74 -7.45 3.73 -3.83
N GLN A 75 -8.22 4.03 -4.87
CA GLN A 75 -7.73 4.24 -6.23
C GLN A 75 -6.77 5.44 -6.40
N THR A 76 -6.78 6.38 -5.44
CA THR A 76 -5.93 7.58 -5.44
C THR A 76 -4.62 7.43 -4.69
N ILE A 77 -4.35 6.27 -4.09
CA ILE A 77 -3.07 5.97 -3.44
C ILE A 77 -2.03 5.65 -4.52
N SER A 78 -0.77 6.02 -4.30
CA SER A 78 0.36 5.63 -5.17
C SER A 78 1.11 4.40 -4.65
N LEU A 79 1.98 3.79 -5.46
CA LEU A 79 2.72 2.58 -5.06
C LEU A 79 3.64 2.80 -3.84
N ASN A 80 4.38 3.91 -3.78
CA ASN A 80 5.19 4.28 -2.61
C ASN A 80 4.33 4.56 -1.37
N GLU A 81 3.16 5.20 -1.53
CA GLU A 81 2.22 5.46 -0.44
C GLU A 81 1.63 4.16 0.11
N LEU A 82 1.21 3.23 -0.75
CA LEU A 82 0.76 1.89 -0.37
C LEU A 82 1.86 1.16 0.42
N ASN A 83 3.08 1.17 -0.10
CA ASN A 83 4.23 0.57 0.58
C ASN A 83 4.51 1.21 1.95
N PHE A 84 4.35 2.54 2.05
CA PHE A 84 4.49 3.28 3.30
C PHE A 84 3.41 2.92 4.31
N ALA A 85 2.14 2.79 3.87
CA ALA A 85 1.03 2.39 4.73
C ALA A 85 1.30 1.08 5.48
N PHE A 86 1.75 0.05 4.76
CA PHE A 86 2.13 -1.23 5.39
C PHE A 86 3.39 -1.13 6.26
N LYS A 87 4.36 -0.28 5.88
CA LYS A 87 5.55 -0.04 6.70
C LYS A 87 5.16 0.54 8.06
N ILE A 88 4.31 1.57 8.08
CA ILE A 88 3.96 2.24 9.33
C ILE A 88 3.01 1.43 10.21
N ASP A 89 2.14 0.60 9.61
CA ASP A 89 1.31 -0.34 10.37
C ASP A 89 2.18 -1.39 11.07
N ARG A 90 3.12 -2.02 10.35
CA ARG A 90 4.07 -2.98 10.93
C ARG A 90 4.96 -2.38 12.01
N HIS A 91 5.26 -1.09 11.93
CA HIS A 91 6.10 -0.38 12.90
C HIS A 91 5.28 0.26 14.05
N GLY A 92 3.96 0.14 14.04
CA GLY A 92 3.09 0.60 15.13
C GLY A 92 2.89 2.12 15.24
N TYR A 93 3.04 2.89 14.15
CA TYR A 93 2.90 4.36 14.18
C TYR A 93 1.49 4.85 14.57
N HIS A 94 0.49 4.00 14.39
CA HIS A 94 -0.92 4.30 14.65
C HIS A 94 -1.55 3.16 15.46
N GLY A 95 -0.87 2.78 16.55
CA GLY A 95 -1.28 1.71 17.46
C GLY A 95 -0.75 0.34 17.04
N GLU A 96 -1.32 -0.71 17.63
CA GLU A 96 -0.90 -2.10 17.40
C GLU A 96 -0.91 -2.47 15.90
N PRO A 97 0.10 -3.19 15.39
CA PRO A 97 0.11 -3.68 14.01
C PRO A 97 -1.13 -4.53 13.68
N THR A 98 -1.61 -4.43 12.43
CA THR A 98 -2.79 -5.17 12.00
C THR A 98 -2.46 -6.67 11.92
N GLN A 99 -3.19 -7.47 12.69
CA GLN A 99 -3.06 -8.92 12.66
C GLN A 99 -3.63 -9.48 11.34
N HIS A 100 -2.85 -10.32 10.66
CA HIS A 100 -3.25 -10.96 9.41
C HIS A 100 -3.73 -12.41 9.59
N TYR A 101 -3.51 -13.05 10.75
CA TYR A 101 -3.98 -14.41 11.05
C TYR A 101 -3.70 -15.45 9.94
N GLN A 102 -2.51 -15.37 9.32
CA GLN A 102 -2.11 -16.22 8.17
C GLN A 102 -3.00 -16.08 6.91
N LEU A 103 -3.74 -14.97 6.79
CA LEU A 103 -4.55 -14.63 5.62
C LEU A 103 -4.11 -13.28 5.04
N PHE A 104 -3.64 -13.31 3.80
CA PHE A 104 -3.36 -12.09 3.03
C PHE A 104 -4.51 -11.88 2.04
N ASN A 105 -5.57 -11.22 2.49
CA ASN A 105 -6.81 -11.00 1.73
C ASN A 105 -7.21 -9.50 1.72
N ALA A 106 -8.28 -9.17 1.01
CA ALA A 106 -8.79 -7.80 0.92
C ALA A 106 -9.17 -7.22 2.30
N GLU A 107 -9.68 -8.04 3.22
CA GLU A 107 -10.01 -7.59 4.58
C GLU A 107 -8.76 -7.09 5.33
N TYR A 108 -7.67 -7.87 5.31
CA TYR A 108 -6.39 -7.48 5.91
C TYR A 108 -5.86 -6.17 5.29
N VAL A 109 -5.85 -6.10 3.95
CA VAL A 109 -5.39 -4.90 3.22
C VAL A 109 -6.26 -3.68 3.57
N ALA A 110 -7.58 -3.83 3.61
CA ALA A 110 -8.51 -2.76 3.95
C ALA A 110 -8.29 -2.25 5.39
N LYS A 111 -8.06 -3.13 6.36
CA LYS A 111 -7.79 -2.73 7.75
C LYS A 111 -6.52 -1.87 7.86
N VAL A 112 -5.44 -2.31 7.23
CA VAL A 112 -4.17 -1.55 7.17
C VAL A 112 -4.40 -0.17 6.54
N LEU A 113 -5.08 -0.13 5.39
CA LEU A 113 -5.29 1.11 4.66
C LEU A 113 -6.23 2.09 5.38
N ASN A 114 -7.25 1.59 6.11
CA ASN A 114 -8.12 2.46 6.90
C ASN A 114 -7.36 3.14 8.04
N LYS A 115 -6.55 2.38 8.79
CA LYS A 115 -5.68 2.95 9.83
C LYS A 115 -4.67 3.94 9.27
N TYR A 116 -4.14 3.66 8.07
CA TYR A 116 -3.28 4.60 7.36
C TYR A 116 -4.01 5.90 7.01
N LEU A 117 -5.26 5.85 6.53
CA LEU A 117 -6.04 7.06 6.22
C LEU A 117 -6.29 7.91 7.47
N GLU A 118 -6.64 7.29 8.59
CA GLU A 118 -6.79 7.99 9.88
C GLU A 118 -5.48 8.66 10.31
N TYR A 119 -4.36 7.93 10.21
CA TYR A 119 -3.02 8.48 10.47
C TYR A 119 -2.71 9.67 9.55
N LYS A 120 -3.00 9.52 8.26
CA LYS A 120 -2.75 10.53 7.21
C LYS A 120 -3.53 11.82 7.51
N ASP A 121 -4.79 11.70 7.91
CA ASP A 121 -5.62 12.84 8.28
C ASP A 121 -5.11 13.51 9.56
N GLY A 122 -4.69 12.74 10.57
CA GLY A 122 -4.05 13.28 11.77
C GLY A 122 -2.74 14.01 11.49
N VAL A 123 -1.91 13.51 10.57
CA VAL A 123 -0.66 14.19 10.14
C VAL A 123 -0.98 15.52 9.46
N ARG A 124 -2.01 15.57 8.62
CA ARG A 124 -2.44 16.80 7.92
C ARG A 124 -2.98 17.84 8.89
N GLN A 125 -3.79 17.43 9.87
CA GLN A 125 -4.36 18.33 10.87
C GLN A 125 -3.31 18.97 11.76
N ARG A 126 -2.23 18.25 12.12
CA ARG A 126 -1.14 18.77 12.98
C ARG A 126 -0.19 19.76 12.30
N ARG A 127 -0.32 19.94 10.97
CA ARG A 127 0.51 20.88 10.21
C ARG A 127 -0.05 22.31 10.25
N PHE A 128 -1.34 22.44 10.57
CA PHE A 128 -2.03 23.71 10.81
C PHE A 128 -2.20 23.95 12.31
#